data_AF-A0A0Q1CR08-F1
#
_entry.id   AF-A0A0Q1CR08-F1
#
_cell.length_a   1.000
_cell.length_b   1.000
_cell.length_c   1.000
_cell.angle_alpha   90.00
_cell.angle_beta   90.00
_cell.angle_gamma   90.00
#
_symmetry.space_group_name_H-M   'P 1'
#
loop_
_entity.id
_entity.type
_entity.pdbx_description
1 polymer ?
#
loop_
_entity_poly.entity_id
_entity_poly.type
_entity_poly.pdbx_seq_one_letter_code
_entity_poly.pdbx_strand_id
1 'polypeptide(L)'
;MKIVAGVLTFFIVIVMLSSCGGTSEASGSTENDGVYLEKSDTIRIANDSLEYEVIIIEPGFNSWLATQPPRGYRSQSSMDIINDFKIPLYNLRVNQPLQYDPNLYPFRIDYDTSIDYGYEVTYLLFNYFKFFEERFNQRL
;
A
#
# COMPACT_ATOMS: atom_id res chain seq x y z
N MET A 1 -6.63 -31.97 51.94
CA MET A 1 -5.67 -31.02 51.33
C MET A 1 -4.96 -31.66 50.13
N LYS A 2 -5.66 -31.86 49.01
CA LYS A 2 -5.05 -32.35 47.75
C LYS A 2 -5.61 -31.63 46.51
N ILE A 3 -6.73 -30.93 46.65
CA ILE A 3 -7.43 -30.24 45.56
C ILE A 3 -6.87 -28.81 45.34
N VAL A 4 -6.27 -28.20 46.37
CA VAL A 4 -5.69 -26.84 46.28
C VAL A 4 -4.34 -26.84 45.55
N ALA A 5 -3.58 -27.93 45.63
CA ALA A 5 -2.29 -28.07 44.92
C ALA A 5 -2.45 -28.24 43.40
N GLY A 6 -3.61 -28.73 42.92
CA GLY A 6 -3.88 -28.91 41.49
C GLY A 6 -4.26 -27.62 40.77
N VAL A 7 -4.81 -26.63 41.48
CA VAL A 7 -5.24 -25.34 40.90
C VAL A 7 -4.07 -24.36 40.80
N LEU A 8 -3.10 -24.45 41.72
CA LEU A 8 -1.92 -23.58 41.73
C LEU A 8 -0.91 -23.92 40.61
N THR A 9 -0.85 -25.19 40.19
CA THR A 9 0.10 -25.66 39.15
C THR A 9 -0.36 -25.32 37.72
N PHE A 10 -1.64 -25.01 37.50
CA PHE A 10 -2.16 -24.64 36.18
C PHE A 10 -1.90 -23.17 35.80
N PHE A 11 -1.55 -22.31 36.77
CA PHE A 11 -1.30 -20.88 36.53
C PHE A 11 0.15 -20.53 36.15
N ILE A 12 1.08 -21.49 36.17
CA ILE A 12 2.51 -21.26 35.87
C ILE A 12 2.86 -21.44 34.38
N VAL A 13 1.93 -21.91 33.55
CA VAL A 13 2.21 -22.26 32.13
C VAL A 13 1.86 -21.14 31.12
N ILE A 14 1.35 -19.98 31.54
CA ILE A 14 0.90 -18.90 30.63
C ILE A 14 1.84 -17.65 30.64
N VAL A 15 3.14 -17.82 30.89
CA VAL A 15 4.11 -16.69 30.82
C VAL A 15 5.30 -17.01 29.91
N MET A 16 5.05 -17.62 28.76
CA MET A 16 6.08 -17.89 27.75
C MET A 16 5.63 -17.52 26.34
N LEU A 17 5.00 -16.35 26.17
CA LEU A 17 4.86 -15.72 24.87
C LEU A 17 5.32 -14.26 24.94
N SER A 18 6.17 -13.91 23.97
CA SER A 18 6.46 -12.55 23.49
C SER A 18 7.60 -11.78 24.18
N SER A 19 8.86 -12.04 23.78
CA SER A 19 9.82 -10.96 23.53
C SER A 19 11.01 -11.48 22.71
N CYS A 20 10.96 -11.29 21.40
CA CYS A 20 12.15 -11.26 20.54
C CYS A 20 12.14 -9.89 19.86
N GLY A 21 12.64 -8.88 20.59
CA GLY A 21 13.00 -7.59 20.01
C GLY A 21 14.39 -7.71 19.39
N GLY A 22 14.46 -8.12 18.13
CA GLY A 22 15.66 -8.01 17.32
C GLY A 22 15.74 -6.61 16.72
N THR A 23 16.62 -5.77 17.25
CA THR A 23 17.07 -4.55 16.57
C THR A 23 18.37 -4.86 15.86
N SER A 24 18.45 -4.56 14.56
CA SER A 24 19.69 -4.62 13.78
C SER A 24 19.64 -3.54 12.70
N GLU A 25 20.28 -2.42 13.03
CA GLU A 25 21.13 -1.58 12.18
C GLU A 25 20.65 -1.14 10.79
N ALA A 26 20.41 0.17 10.70
CA ALA A 26 20.53 0.94 9.48
C ALA A 26 22.01 1.10 9.10
N SER A 27 22.33 0.86 7.82
CA SER A 27 23.29 1.61 7.00
C SER A 27 23.39 0.97 5.62
N GLY A 28 23.26 1.77 4.56
CA GLY A 28 23.43 1.32 3.18
C GLY A 28 22.83 2.29 2.17
N SER A 29 23.37 3.51 2.13
CA SER A 29 23.15 4.45 1.03
C SER A 29 23.72 3.87 -0.26
N THR A 30 22.85 3.57 -1.22
CA THR A 30 23.22 3.45 -2.63
C THR A 30 22.34 4.42 -3.39
N GLU A 31 22.95 5.50 -3.87
CA GLU A 31 22.38 6.40 -4.86
C GLU A 31 21.93 5.59 -6.09
N ASN A 32 20.63 5.62 -6.39
CA ASN A 32 20.09 5.50 -7.75
C ASN A 32 18.80 6.30 -7.82
N ASP A 33 18.81 7.26 -8.74
CA ASP A 33 17.77 8.10 -9.31
C ASP A 33 16.34 8.08 -8.75
N GLY A 34 15.86 9.28 -8.41
CA GLY A 34 14.64 9.78 -9.02
C GLY A 34 13.30 9.65 -8.27
N VAL A 35 13.27 9.42 -6.96
CA VAL A 35 12.05 9.66 -6.16
C VAL A 35 12.34 10.74 -5.12
N TYR A 36 11.97 11.98 -5.43
CA TYR A 36 12.00 13.06 -4.44
C TYR A 36 10.88 12.82 -3.43
N LEU A 37 11.23 12.22 -2.30
CA LEU A 37 10.37 12.14 -1.12
C LEU A 37 10.37 13.52 -0.44
N GLU A 38 9.56 14.45 -0.96
CA GLU A 38 9.31 15.68 -0.22
C GLU A 38 8.53 15.37 1.06
N LYS A 39 8.70 16.23 2.07
CA LYS A 39 8.03 16.23 3.38
C LYS A 39 6.50 16.45 3.30
N SER A 40 5.95 16.40 2.08
CA SER A 40 4.53 16.42 1.75
C SER A 40 4.18 15.01 1.26
N ASP A 41 3.10 14.40 1.76
CA ASP A 41 2.66 13.03 1.41
C ASP A 41 2.17 12.86 -0.05
N THR A 42 2.71 13.66 -0.96
CA THR A 42 2.48 13.61 -2.40
C THR A 42 3.58 12.82 -3.05
N ILE A 43 3.25 11.65 -3.62
CA ILE A 43 4.15 10.92 -4.50
C ILE A 43 3.86 11.37 -5.92
N ARG A 44 4.88 11.96 -6.55
CA ARG A 44 4.88 12.27 -7.97
C ARG A 44 5.56 11.14 -8.73
N ILE A 45 4.85 10.55 -9.68
CA ILE A 45 5.29 9.39 -10.45
C ILE A 45 5.44 9.83 -11.91
N ALA A 46 6.68 9.97 -12.37
CA ALA A 46 6.97 10.19 -13.78
C ALA A 46 7.84 9.03 -14.28
N ASN A 47 7.52 8.52 -15.47
CA ASN A 47 8.43 7.67 -16.23
C ASN A 47 9.09 8.59 -17.27
N ASP A 48 10.41 8.73 -17.23
CA ASP A 48 11.13 9.72 -18.06
C ASP A 48 11.00 9.48 -19.58
N SER A 49 10.50 8.31 -20.01
CA SER A 49 10.20 7.99 -21.40
C SER A 49 8.73 8.24 -21.80
N LEU A 50 7.85 8.56 -20.85
CA LEU A 50 6.41 8.65 -21.08
C LEU A 50 5.90 10.04 -20.67
N GLU A 51 4.95 10.58 -21.44
CA GLU A 51 4.34 11.89 -21.19
C GLU A 51 3.34 11.89 -20.02
N TYR A 52 3.27 10.80 -19.25
CA TYR A 52 2.20 10.57 -18.26
C TYR A 52 2.74 10.58 -16.82
N GLU A 53 2.03 11.30 -15.96
CA GLU A 53 2.34 11.46 -14.54
C GLU A 53 1.17 10.93 -13.70
N VAL A 54 1.46 10.09 -12.71
CA VAL A 54 0.48 9.73 -11.67
C VAL A 54 0.87 10.46 -10.39
N ILE A 55 -0.06 11.23 -9.84
CA ILE A 55 0.13 11.96 -8.58
C ILE A 55 -0.76 11.32 -7.53
N ILE A 56 -0.14 10.71 -6.51
CA ILE A 56 -0.85 10.15 -5.36
C ILE A 56 -0.67 11.13 -4.20
N ILE A 57 -1.77 11.73 -3.75
CA ILE A 57 -1.79 12.67 -2.62
C ILE A 57 -2.57 12.01 -1.49
N GLU A 58 -1.90 11.23 -0.66
CA GLU A 58 -2.59 10.48 0.38
C GLU A 58 -1.71 10.30 1.63
N PRO A 59 -2.09 10.95 2.75
CA PRO A 59 -1.33 10.90 4.00
C PRO A 59 -1.11 9.48 4.51
N GLY A 60 0.15 9.15 4.78
CA GLY A 60 0.55 7.84 5.28
C GLY A 60 0.69 6.75 4.22
N PHE A 61 0.40 7.03 2.93
CA PHE A 61 0.63 6.06 1.87
C PHE A 61 2.11 5.67 1.77
N ASN A 62 3.04 6.62 1.84
CA ASN A 62 4.48 6.36 1.82
C ASN A 62 4.93 5.42 2.95
N SER A 63 4.51 5.73 4.18
CA SER A 63 4.84 4.92 5.36
C SER A 63 4.26 3.50 5.26
N TRP A 64 3.03 3.37 4.76
CA TRP A 64 2.42 2.08 4.53
C TRP A 64 3.11 1.31 3.38
N LEU A 65 3.47 2.00 2.30
CA LEU A 65 4.14 1.42 1.13
C LEU A 65 5.51 0.83 1.51
N ALA A 66 6.23 1.47 2.44
CA ALA A 66 7.50 0.96 2.96
C ALA A 66 7.36 -0.41 3.67
N THR A 67 6.16 -0.80 4.08
CA THR A 67 5.87 -2.12 4.67
C THR A 67 5.45 -3.18 3.64
N GLN A 68 5.22 -2.77 2.39
CA GLN A 68 4.78 -3.67 1.33
C GLN A 68 5.97 -4.40 0.69
N PRO A 69 5.72 -5.52 -0.02
CA PRO A 69 6.79 -6.22 -0.73
C PRO A 69 7.55 -5.28 -1.67
N PRO A 70 8.89 -5.36 -1.72
CA PRO A 70 9.70 -4.43 -2.50
C PRO A 70 9.45 -4.57 -4.00
N ARG A 71 9.98 -3.60 -4.76
CA ARG A 71 9.97 -3.64 -6.22
C ARG A 71 10.62 -4.94 -6.71
N GLY A 72 10.08 -5.51 -7.78
CA GLY A 72 10.48 -6.80 -8.34
C GLY A 72 9.81 -8.02 -7.70
N TYR A 73 9.13 -7.89 -6.55
CA TYR A 73 8.44 -9.02 -5.91
C TYR A 73 7.24 -9.53 -6.74
N ARG A 74 6.47 -8.62 -7.35
CA ARG A 74 5.37 -8.97 -8.28
C ARG A 74 5.77 -8.60 -9.70
N SER A 75 5.36 -9.41 -10.67
CA SER A 75 5.49 -9.03 -12.08
C SER A 75 4.56 -7.86 -12.42
N GLN A 76 4.97 -7.03 -13.37
CA GLN A 76 4.15 -5.94 -13.89
C GLN A 76 2.79 -6.45 -14.37
N SER A 77 2.81 -7.47 -15.23
CA SER A 77 1.61 -8.10 -15.79
C SER A 77 0.59 -8.56 -14.75
N SER A 78 1.04 -9.05 -13.60
CA SER A 78 0.14 -9.48 -12.53
C SER A 78 -0.53 -8.29 -11.83
N MET A 79 0.18 -7.17 -11.72
CA MET A 79 -0.34 -5.93 -11.14
C MET A 79 -1.22 -5.17 -12.13
N ASP A 80 -0.88 -5.16 -13.42
CA ASP A 80 -1.69 -4.57 -14.50
C ASP A 80 -3.08 -5.18 -14.52
N ILE A 81 -3.21 -6.51 -14.48
CA ILE A 81 -4.52 -7.20 -14.44
C ILE A 81 -5.41 -6.68 -13.30
N ILE A 82 -4.82 -6.40 -12.14
CA ILE A 82 -5.56 -5.89 -10.98
C ILE A 82 -5.91 -4.42 -11.17
N ASN A 83 -4.97 -3.61 -11.66
CA ASN A 83 -5.19 -2.20 -11.94
C ASN A 83 -6.27 -1.99 -12.99
N ASP A 84 -6.26 -2.76 -14.07
CA ASP A 84 -7.27 -2.74 -15.15
C ASP A 84 -8.69 -2.98 -14.64
N PHE A 85 -8.84 -3.72 -13.54
CA PHE A 85 -10.13 -3.94 -12.88
C PHE A 85 -10.48 -2.81 -11.89
N LYS A 86 -9.52 -2.40 -11.06
CA LYS A 86 -9.76 -1.44 -9.98
C LYS A 86 -9.94 0.00 -10.46
N ILE A 87 -9.23 0.40 -11.52
CA ILE A 87 -9.30 1.77 -12.05
C ILE A 87 -10.72 2.09 -12.55
N PRO A 88 -11.37 1.27 -13.39
CA PRO A 88 -12.76 1.52 -13.79
C PRO A 88 -13.72 1.61 -12.61
N LEU A 89 -13.57 0.76 -11.59
CA LEU A 89 -14.44 0.77 -10.42
C LEU A 89 -14.24 2.00 -9.55
N TYR A 90 -13.00 2.42 -9.34
CA TYR A 90 -12.68 3.67 -8.68
C TYR A 90 -13.27 4.86 -9.45
N ASN A 91 -13.03 4.92 -10.76
CA ASN A 91 -13.54 5.98 -11.63
C ASN A 91 -15.07 6.02 -11.72
N LEU A 92 -15.74 4.86 -11.63
CA LEU A 92 -17.19 4.80 -11.54
C LEU A 92 -17.70 5.52 -10.28
N ARG A 93 -17.01 5.34 -9.14
CA ARG A 93 -17.37 5.99 -7.87
C ARG A 93 -17.11 7.49 -7.87
N VAL A 94 -16.02 7.93 -8.49
CA VAL A 94 -15.76 9.37 -8.75
C VAL A 94 -16.95 10.02 -9.45
N ASN A 95 -17.56 9.33 -10.43
CA ASN A 95 -18.70 9.83 -11.20
C ASN A 95 -20.05 9.71 -10.46
N GLN A 96 -20.08 9.19 -9.23
CA GLN A 96 -21.30 8.95 -8.46
C GLN A 96 -21.24 9.64 -7.08
N PRO A 97 -21.04 10.97 -7.00
CA PRO A 97 -20.83 11.71 -5.75
C PRO A 97 -22.06 11.73 -4.82
N LEU A 98 -23.24 11.37 -5.33
CA LEU A 98 -24.45 11.22 -4.51
C LEU A 98 -24.49 9.87 -3.77
N GLN A 99 -23.70 8.88 -4.20
CA GLN A 99 -23.64 7.53 -3.62
C GLN A 99 -22.34 7.28 -2.86
N TYR A 100 -21.24 7.90 -3.29
CA TYR A 100 -19.92 7.74 -2.69
C TYR A 100 -19.39 9.08 -2.18
N ASP A 101 -18.68 9.04 -1.06
CA ASP A 101 -18.10 10.24 -0.46
C ASP A 101 -17.08 10.90 -1.41
N PRO A 102 -17.33 12.13 -1.91
CA PRO A 102 -16.42 12.81 -2.82
C PRO A 102 -15.03 13.05 -2.24
N ASN A 103 -14.88 13.06 -0.90
CA ASN A 103 -13.57 13.20 -0.26
C ASN A 103 -12.70 11.95 -0.42
N LEU A 104 -13.33 10.77 -0.60
CA LEU A 104 -12.62 9.52 -0.88
C LEU A 104 -12.32 9.33 -2.37
N TYR A 105 -13.06 10.01 -3.24
CA TYR A 105 -12.97 9.85 -4.70
C TYR A 105 -12.81 11.21 -5.40
N PRO A 106 -11.74 11.98 -5.11
CA PRO A 106 -11.64 13.39 -5.54
C PRO A 106 -11.34 13.56 -7.03
N PHE A 107 -10.57 12.65 -7.62
CA PHE A 107 -10.11 12.77 -9.01
C PHE A 107 -10.24 11.45 -9.76
N ARG A 108 -10.58 11.53 -11.04
CA ARG A 108 -10.54 10.39 -11.95
C ARG A 108 -9.09 10.05 -12.29
N ILE A 109 -8.80 8.76 -12.42
CA ILE A 109 -7.52 8.25 -12.92
C ILE A 109 -7.65 8.06 -14.43
N ASP A 110 -6.91 8.82 -15.21
CA ASP A 110 -6.84 8.66 -16.66
C ASP A 110 -5.76 7.61 -17.00
N TYR A 111 -6.19 6.42 -17.38
CA TYR A 111 -5.33 5.26 -17.60
C TYR A 111 -5.86 4.48 -18.80
N ASP A 112 -5.00 4.28 -19.79
CA ASP A 112 -5.27 3.51 -20.99
C ASP A 112 -4.56 2.15 -20.89
N THR A 113 -5.34 1.06 -20.84
CA THR A 113 -4.81 -0.30 -20.70
C THR A 113 -3.97 -0.75 -21.91
N SER A 114 -3.97 0.00 -23.01
CA SER A 114 -3.12 -0.25 -24.18
C SER A 114 -1.73 0.40 -24.08
N ILE A 115 -1.51 1.27 -23.09
CA ILE A 115 -0.24 1.96 -22.85
C ILE A 115 0.55 1.24 -21.76
N ASP A 116 1.82 0.94 -22.03
CA ASP A 116 2.75 0.46 -21.01
C ASP A 116 3.31 1.65 -20.24
N TYR A 117 2.77 1.88 -19.05
CA TYR A 117 3.25 2.95 -18.14
C TYR A 117 4.56 2.62 -17.42
N GLY A 118 5.03 1.38 -17.56
CA GLY A 118 6.22 0.86 -16.90
C GLY A 118 5.97 0.42 -15.46
N TYR A 119 6.93 -0.35 -14.96
CA TYR A 119 6.83 -1.06 -13.69
C TYR A 119 6.48 -0.17 -12.49
N GLU A 120 7.15 0.97 -12.32
CA GLU A 120 7.00 1.79 -11.11
C GLU A 120 5.59 2.39 -11.03
N VAL A 121 5.04 2.87 -12.15
CA VAL A 121 3.66 3.37 -12.20
C VAL A 121 2.68 2.26 -11.84
N THR A 122 2.80 1.10 -12.49
CA THR A 122 1.95 -0.06 -12.22
C THR A 122 2.04 -0.47 -10.74
N TYR A 123 3.24 -0.55 -10.18
CA TYR A 123 3.50 -0.97 -8.80
C TYR A 123 2.88 0.00 -7.79
N LEU A 124 3.05 1.30 -7.99
CA LEU A 124 2.52 2.32 -7.09
C LEU A 124 1.00 2.38 -7.14
N LEU A 125 0.40 2.30 -8.33
CA LEU A 125 -1.05 2.30 -8.49
C LEU A 125 -1.69 1.04 -7.86
N PHE A 126 -1.07 -0.11 -8.06
CA PHE A 126 -1.50 -1.37 -7.44
C PHE A 126 -1.50 -1.28 -5.91
N ASN A 127 -0.42 -0.76 -5.34
CA ASN A 127 -0.29 -0.61 -3.90
C ASN A 127 -1.20 0.50 -3.35
N TYR A 128 -1.43 1.58 -4.10
CA TYR A 128 -2.38 2.62 -3.73
C TYR A 128 -3.78 2.05 -3.54
N PHE A 129 -4.27 1.22 -4.46
CA PHE A 129 -5.60 0.64 -4.28
C PHE A 129 -5.69 -0.28 -3.07
N LYS A 130 -4.65 -1.06 -2.77
CA LYS A 130 -4.60 -1.88 -1.54
C LYS A 130 -4.65 -1.01 -0.29
N PHE A 131 -3.84 0.03 -0.24
CA PHE A 131 -3.83 1.01 0.84
C PHE A 131 -5.22 1.64 1.01
N PHE A 132 -5.81 2.08 -0.10
CA PHE A 132 -7.11 2.76 -0.13
C PHE A 132 -8.22 1.87 0.44
N GLU A 133 -8.26 0.60 0.01
CA GLU A 133 -9.22 -0.38 0.53
C GLU A 133 -9.03 -0.65 2.02
N GLU A 134 -7.78 -0.83 2.47
CA GLU A 134 -7.46 -1.06 3.88
C GLU A 134 -7.81 0.15 4.76
N ARG A 135 -7.40 1.34 4.33
CA ARG A 135 -7.54 2.57 5.11
C ARG A 135 -8.98 3.05 5.20
N PHE A 136 -9.73 2.97 4.10
CA PHE A 136 -11.08 3.50 4.01
C PHE A 136 -12.15 2.42 4.04
N ASN A 137 -11.76 1.16 4.27
CA ASN A 137 -12.64 -0.01 4.30
C ASN A 137 -13.52 -0.11 3.04
N GLN A 138 -12.92 0.18 1.89
CA GLN A 138 -13.59 0.13 0.59
C GLN A 138 -13.35 -1.23 -0.07
N ARG A 139 -14.28 -1.63 -0.95
CA ARG A 139 -14.16 -2.85 -1.75
C ARG A 139 -14.24 -2.46 -3.21
N LEU A 140 -13.10 -2.26 -3.86
CA LEU A 140 -13.01 -2.04 -5.30
C LEU A 140 -12.92 -3.38 -6.03
#